data_AF-A0A067RBM5-F1
#
_entry.id   AF-A0A067RBM5-F1
#
_cell.length_a   1.000
_cell.length_b   1.000
_cell.length_c   1.000
_cell.angle_alpha   90.00
_cell.angle_beta   90.00
_cell.angle_gamma   90.00
#
_symmetry.space_group_name_H-M   'P 1'
#
loop_
_entity.id
_entity.type
_entity.pdbx_description
1 polymer ?
#
loop_
_entity_poly.entity_id
_entity_poly.type
_entity_poly.pdbx_seq_one_letter_code
_entity_poly.pdbx_strand_id
1 'polypeptide(L)'
;MSAWSPPEAGSQCAETLGIDYTPIENCAEGTQGDELLAALGDRTHNFTPQITFVPTVAINDVYSQKDQDDAMSDLTSVICRYITGTKPDACND
;
A
#
# COMPACT_ATOMS: atom_id res chain seq x y z
N MET A 1 12.31 0.43 -16.80
CA MET A 1 13.11 1.13 -15.77
C MET A 1 13.29 0.17 -14.62
N SER A 2 14.53 -0.11 -14.23
CA SER A 2 14.84 -0.90 -13.04
C SER A 2 15.98 -0.20 -12.33
N ALA A 3 15.67 0.57 -11.29
CA ALA A 3 16.69 1.04 -10.37
C ALA A 3 17.25 -0.16 -9.60
N TRP A 4 18.56 -0.18 -9.36
CA TRP A 4 19.21 -1.24 -8.62
C TRP A 4 18.89 -1.17 -7.12
N SER A 5 18.62 0.04 -6.61
CA SER A 5 18.22 0.31 -5.24
C SER A 5 16.84 0.99 -5.22
N PRO A 6 15.86 0.52 -4.43
CA PRO A 6 14.52 1.12 -4.37
C PRO A 6 14.47 2.63 -4.08
N PRO A 7 15.32 3.22 -3.22
CA PRO A 7 15.36 4.68 -3.00
C PRO A 7 15.70 5.48 -4.28
N GLU A 8 16.49 4.91 -5.19
CA GLU A 8 16.90 5.58 -6.44
C GLU A 8 15.80 5.49 -7.52
N ALA A 9 14.76 4.68 -7.31
CA ALA A 9 13.63 4.58 -8.23
C ALA A 9 12.69 5.80 -8.16
N GLY A 10 12.67 6.51 -7.02
CA GLY A 10 11.72 7.58 -6.75
C GLY A 10 11.76 8.70 -7.80
N SER A 11 12.95 9.22 -8.08
CA SER A 11 13.15 10.29 -9.07
C SER A 11 12.81 9.86 -10.50
N GLN A 12 13.14 8.62 -10.89
CA GLN A 12 12.83 8.08 -12.22
C GLN A 12 11.32 7.93 -12.44
N CYS A 13 10.60 7.47 -11.43
CA CYS A 13 9.14 7.40 -11.46
C CYS A 13 8.51 8.79 -11.51
N ALA A 14 9.03 9.73 -10.72
CA ALA A 14 8.55 11.11 -10.72
C ALA A 14 8.73 11.77 -12.10
N GLU A 15 9.88 11.59 -12.74
CA GLU A 15 10.14 12.05 -14.10
C GLU A 15 9.12 11.47 -15.10
N THR A 16 8.89 10.16 -15.04
CA THR A 16 7.92 9.46 -15.92
C THR A 16 6.50 9.98 -15.75
N LEU A 17 6.13 10.36 -14.53
CA LEU A 17 4.81 10.88 -14.20
C LEU A 17 4.70 12.40 -14.35
N GLY A 18 5.79 13.10 -14.68
CA GLY A 18 5.84 14.57 -14.77
C GLY A 18 5.67 15.26 -13.42
N ILE A 19 6.11 14.63 -12.33
CA ILE A 19 6.02 15.11 -10.95
C ILE A 19 7.37 15.69 -10.52
N ASP A 20 7.37 16.82 -9.84
CA ASP A 20 8.57 17.36 -9.18
C ASP A 20 8.96 16.50 -7.98
N TYR A 21 10.14 15.88 -8.04
CA TYR A 21 10.64 14.97 -7.01
C TYR A 21 11.26 15.70 -5.80
N THR A 22 11.77 16.92 -5.99
CA THR A 22 12.47 17.67 -4.92
C THR A 22 11.67 17.80 -3.62
N PRO A 23 10.36 18.15 -3.62
CA PRO A 23 9.60 18.21 -2.37
C PRO A 23 9.40 16.82 -1.72
N ILE A 24 9.36 15.75 -2.52
CA ILE A 24 9.22 14.37 -2.01
C ILE A 24 10.52 13.93 -1.33
N GLU A 25 11.66 14.18 -1.97
CA GLU A 25 13.00 13.90 -1.43
C GLU A 25 13.25 14.66 -0.13
N ASN A 26 13.00 15.97 -0.13
CA ASN A 26 13.14 16.80 1.07
C ASN A 26 12.24 16.34 2.22
N CYS A 27 11.03 15.85 1.93
CA CYS A 27 10.13 15.28 2.93
C CYS A 27 10.70 13.97 3.48
N ALA A 28 11.13 13.06 2.59
CA ALA A 28 11.65 11.74 2.96
C ALA A 28 12.94 11.81 3.79
N GLU A 29 13.82 12.79 3.53
CA GLU A 29 15.07 13.01 4.27
C GLU A 29 14.91 13.93 5.49
N GLY A 30 13.74 14.52 5.68
CA GLY A 30 13.47 15.52 6.72
C GLY A 30 12.64 14.99 7.89
N THR A 31 12.49 15.84 8.91
CA THR A 31 11.70 15.53 10.12
C THR A 31 10.25 15.16 9.81
N GLN A 32 9.65 15.73 8.76
CA GLN A 32 8.31 15.37 8.33
C GLN A 32 8.22 13.89 7.92
N GLY A 33 9.22 13.37 7.20
CA GLY A 33 9.32 11.96 6.84
C GLY A 33 9.45 11.07 8.07
N ASP A 34 10.31 11.45 9.02
CA ASP A 34 10.49 10.72 10.28
C ASP A 34 9.19 10.64 11.09
N GLU A 35 8.46 11.75 11.22
CA GLU A 35 7.18 11.82 11.93
C GLU A 35 6.11 10.94 11.27
N LEU A 36 6.05 10.94 9.94
CA LEU A 36 5.14 10.08 9.18
C LEU A 36 5.48 8.61 9.36
N LEU A 37 6.76 8.25 9.33
CA LEU A 37 7.22 6.88 9.55
C LEU A 37 6.89 6.39 10.97
N ALA A 38 7.09 7.24 11.98
CA ALA A 38 6.72 6.92 13.36
C ALA A 38 5.21 6.67 13.50
N ALA A 39 4.37 7.55 12.95
CA ALA A 39 2.91 7.41 12.99
C ALA A 39 2.42 6.14 12.26
N LEU A 40 3.05 5.76 11.14
CA LEU A 40 2.76 4.51 10.45
C LEU A 40 3.25 3.28 11.24
N GLY A 41 4.37 3.41 11.96
CA GLY A 41 4.86 2.43 12.93
C GLY A 41 3.83 2.16 14.03
N ASP A 42 3.29 3.22 14.64
CA ASP A 42 2.23 3.12 15.65
C ASP A 42 0.97 2.46 15.08
N ARG A 43 0.54 2.84 13.88
CA ARG A 43 -0.60 2.20 13.20
C ARG A 43 -0.37 0.71 12.98
N THR A 44 0.83 0.32 12.56
CA THR A 44 1.22 -1.09 12.34
C THR A 44 1.26 -1.86 13.66
N HIS A 45 1.82 -1.27 14.71
CA HIS A 45 1.92 -1.86 16.05
C HIS A 45 0.53 -2.08 16.67
N ASN A 46 -0.38 -1.13 16.48
CA ASN A 46 -1.74 -1.17 17.03
C ASN A 46 -2.72 -2.03 16.20
N PHE A 47 -2.30 -2.55 15.05
CA PHE A 47 -3.15 -3.38 14.20
C PHE A 47 -3.52 -4.69 14.92
N THR A 48 -4.80 -5.07 14.84
CA THR A 48 -5.33 -6.29 15.48
C THR A 48 -5.96 -7.20 14.42
N PRO A 49 -5.57 -8.49 14.33
CA PRO A 49 -4.56 -9.18 15.15
C PRO A 49 -3.14 -8.65 14.90
N GLN A 50 -2.22 -8.87 15.84
CA GLN A 50 -0.83 -8.42 15.68
C GLN A 50 -0.24 -8.92 14.35
N ILE A 51 0.37 -8.00 13.59
CA ILE A 51 1.02 -8.31 12.32
C ILE A 51 2.26 -9.18 12.58
N THR A 52 2.30 -10.37 11.98
CA THR A 52 3.42 -11.32 12.09
C THR A 52 4.18 -11.52 10.78
N PHE A 53 3.63 -11.03 9.66
CA PHE A 53 4.18 -11.19 8.31
C PHE A 53 3.75 -10.03 7.41
N VAL A 54 4.55 -9.76 6.38
CA VAL A 54 4.22 -8.79 5.33
C VAL A 54 4.23 -9.48 3.96
N PRO A 55 3.25 -9.22 3.07
CA PRO A 55 2.14 -8.27 3.26
C PRO A 55 1.02 -8.79 4.18
N THR A 56 0.37 -7.88 4.93
CA THR A 56 -0.88 -8.11 5.67
C THR A 56 -1.96 -7.19 5.10
N VAL A 57 -3.15 -7.73 4.83
CA VAL A 57 -4.24 -7.11 4.11
C VAL A 57 -5.49 -7.10 4.99
N ALA A 58 -6.03 -5.90 5.20
CA ALA A 58 -7.35 -5.70 5.79
C ALA A 58 -8.26 -5.05 4.74
N ILE A 59 -9.51 -5.51 4.70
CA ILE A 59 -10.53 -4.96 3.80
C ILE A 59 -11.56 -4.25 4.66
N ASN A 60 -11.84 -2.98 4.36
CA ASN A 60 -12.75 -2.13 5.14
C ASN A 60 -12.43 -2.13 6.64
N ASP A 61 -11.15 -1.95 6.98
CA ASP A 61 -10.62 -1.95 8.36
C ASP A 61 -10.84 -3.26 9.15
N VAL A 62 -11.25 -4.34 8.48
CA VAL A 62 -11.43 -5.67 9.08
C VAL A 62 -10.41 -6.64 8.51
N TYR A 63 -9.71 -7.32 9.41
CA TYR A 63 -8.84 -8.45 9.06
C TYR A 63 -9.62 -9.77 9.16
N SER A 64 -9.48 -10.60 8.12
CA SER A 64 -9.86 -12.00 8.19
C SER A 64 -8.78 -12.86 7.54
N GLN A 65 -8.47 -14.02 8.11
CA GLN A 65 -7.48 -14.92 7.52
C GLN A 65 -7.89 -15.37 6.11
N LYS A 66 -9.20 -15.54 5.88
CA LYS A 66 -9.71 -15.90 4.56
C LYS A 66 -9.44 -14.81 3.52
N ASP A 67 -9.74 -13.54 3.82
CA ASP A 67 -9.49 -12.46 2.87
C ASP A 67 -8.00 -12.21 2.69
N GLN A 68 -7.19 -12.38 3.74
CA GLN A 68 -5.74 -12.37 3.63
C GLN A 68 -5.28 -13.43 2.62
N ASP A 69 -5.65 -14.70 2.81
CA ASP A 69 -5.21 -15.81 1.96
C ASP A 69 -5.68 -15.64 0.50
N ASP A 70 -6.94 -15.24 0.31
CA ASP A 70 -7.49 -14.98 -1.03
C ASP A 70 -6.82 -13.77 -1.69
N ALA A 71 -6.51 -12.71 -0.93
CA ALA A 71 -5.88 -11.49 -1.46
C ALA A 71 -4.43 -11.70 -1.89
N MET A 72 -3.74 -12.69 -1.29
CA MET A 72 -2.39 -13.06 -1.71
C MET A 72 -2.33 -13.64 -3.13
N SER A 73 -3.43 -14.21 -3.62
CA SER A 73 -3.52 -14.79 -4.97
C SER A 73 -4.33 -13.93 -5.93
N ASP A 74 -5.43 -13.35 -5.47
CA ASP A 74 -6.35 -12.55 -6.29
C ASP A 74 -7.07 -11.48 -5.44
N LEU A 75 -6.37 -10.36 -5.22
CA LEU A 75 -6.94 -9.20 -4.54
C LEU A 75 -8.17 -8.63 -5.28
N THR A 76 -8.22 -8.72 -6.61
CA THR A 76 -9.33 -8.20 -7.42
C THR A 76 -10.63 -8.92 -7.06
N SER A 77 -10.61 -10.25 -7.04
CA SER A 77 -11.76 -11.07 -6.64
C SER A 77 -12.24 -10.70 -5.23
N VAL A 78 -11.32 -10.56 -4.26
CA VAL A 78 -11.66 -10.14 -2.89
C VAL A 78 -12.35 -8.78 -2.88
N ILE A 79 -11.78 -7.76 -3.52
CA ILE A 79 -12.38 -6.42 -3.58
C ILE A 79 -13.77 -6.48 -4.23
N CYS A 80 -13.91 -7.19 -5.35
CA CYS A 80 -15.16 -7.34 -6.06
C CYS A 80 -16.28 -7.98 -5.22
N ARG A 81 -15.95 -8.81 -4.21
CA ARG A 81 -16.95 -9.31 -3.24
C ARG A 81 -17.53 -8.22 -2.35
N TYR A 82 -16.72 -7.21 -2.00
CA TYR A 82 -17.09 -6.12 -1.09
C TYR A 82 -17.75 -4.93 -1.79
N ILE A 83 -17.66 -4.82 -3.12
CA ILE A 83 -18.38 -3.77 -3.88
C ILE A 83 -19.88 -4.03 -3.81
N THR A 84 -20.60 -3.08 -3.21
CA THR A 84 -22.06 -3.04 -3.22
C THR A 84 -22.54 -2.20 -4.40
N GLY A 85 -23.59 -2.64 -5.09
CA GLY A 85 -24.14 -1.97 -6.28
C GLY A 85 -23.51 -2.44 -7.59
N THR A 86 -23.44 -1.55 -8.58
CA THR A 86 -22.91 -1.87 -9.92
C THR A 86 -21.41 -2.12 -9.84
N LYS A 87 -21.01 -3.35 -10.18
CA LYS A 87 -19.60 -3.73 -10.21
C LYS A 87 -18.94 -3.32 -11.53
N PRO A 88 -17.66 -2.92 -11.53
CA PRO A 88 -16.88 -2.71 -12.75
C PRO A 88 -16.75 -4.01 -13.57
N ASP A 89 -16.46 -3.88 -14.86
CA ASP A 89 -16.29 -5.04 -15.75
C ASP A 89 -15.18 -5.99 -15.28
N ALA A 90 -14.13 -5.46 -14.63
CA ALA A 90 -13.05 -6.24 -14.03
C ALA A 90 -13.51 -7.21 -12.90
N CYS A 91 -14.77 -7.13 -12.47
CA CYS A 91 -15.36 -8.06 -11.51
C CYS A 91 -16.15 -9.21 -12.16
N ASN A 92 -16.18 -9.28 -13.49
CA ASN A 92 -16.90 -10.30 -14.26
C ASN A 92 -15.97 -11.38 -14.82
N ASP A 93 -14.68 -11.37 -14.44
CA ASP A 93 -13.67 -12.36 -14.81
C ASP A 93 -13.77 -13.65 -13.96
#